data_AF-A0A7S0MBV3-F1
#
_entry.id   AF-A0A7S0MBV3-F1
#
_cell.length_a   1.000
_cell.length_b   1.000
_cell.length_c   1.000
_cell.angle_alpha   90.00
_cell.angle_beta   90.00
_cell.angle_gamma   90.00
#
_symmetry.space_group_name_H-M   'P 1'
#
loop_
_entity.id
_entity.type
_entity.pdbx_description
1 polymer ?
#
loop_
_entity_poly.entity_id
_entity_poly.type
_entity_poly.pdbx_seq_one_letter_code
_entity_poly.pdbx_strand_id
1 'polypeptide(L)'
;RGGRLDPEAYFKDMYDRIEQAVTEKIGEGALREMRRETNDEGLTPLKLAAAAGSLRLFNHIFDKEVATAWSYGPVSCRKLYLDGVDCPDRHARRSPAPATASSSSSSPAAAAAAAAAAV
;
A
#
# COMPACT_ATOMS: atom_id res chain seq x y z
N ARG A 1 18.74 -39.00 10.60
CA ARG A 1 19.11 -37.63 11.09
C ARG A 1 17.96 -36.70 10.69
N GLY A 2 16.91 -36.64 11.51
CA GLY A 2 15.75 -35.79 11.24
C GLY A 2 16.09 -34.36 11.62
N GLY A 3 16.34 -33.50 10.62
CA GLY A 3 16.46 -32.07 10.85
C GLY A 3 15.11 -31.52 11.25
N ARG A 4 15.00 -31.00 12.47
CA ARG A 4 13.87 -30.17 12.87
C ARG A 4 13.96 -28.93 11.99
N LEU A 5 13.20 -28.88 10.91
CA LEU A 5 13.09 -27.68 10.08
C LEU A 5 12.52 -26.60 11.00
N ASP A 6 13.32 -25.58 11.31
CA ASP A 6 12.83 -24.43 12.04
C ASP A 6 11.64 -23.88 11.24
N PRO A 7 10.43 -23.80 11.82
CA PRO A 7 9.24 -23.37 11.10
C PRO A 7 9.43 -22.01 10.43
N GLU A 8 10.27 -21.17 11.02
CA GLU A 8 10.59 -19.84 10.50
C GLU A 8 11.59 -19.85 9.33
N ALA A 9 12.53 -20.81 9.29
CA ALA A 9 13.42 -21.00 8.14
C ALA A 9 12.64 -21.53 6.94
N TYR A 10 11.63 -22.37 7.19
CA TYR A 10 10.75 -22.88 6.15
C TYR A 10 10.02 -21.76 5.38
N PHE A 11 9.48 -20.74 6.06
CA PHE A 11 8.78 -19.65 5.38
C PHE A 11 9.69 -18.81 4.49
N LYS A 12 10.94 -18.59 4.94
CA LYS A 12 11.96 -17.90 4.16
C LYS A 12 12.30 -18.70 2.89
N ASP A 13 12.59 -19.98 3.05
CA ASP A 13 12.92 -20.89 1.94
C ASP A 13 11.76 -21.02 0.95
N MET A 14 10.52 -21.07 1.45
CA MET A 14 9.32 -21.14 0.63
C MET A 14 9.17 -19.86 -0.20
N TYR A 15 9.34 -18.68 0.42
CA TYR A 15 9.27 -17.41 -0.29
C TYR A 15 10.37 -17.30 -1.36
N ASP A 16 11.59 -17.73 -1.04
CA ASP A 16 12.71 -17.75 -1.99
C ASP A 16 12.43 -18.67 -3.20
N ARG A 17 11.80 -19.82 -2.97
CA ARG A 17 11.40 -20.74 -4.06
C ARG A 17 10.30 -20.14 -4.94
N ILE A 18 9.35 -19.43 -4.36
CA ILE A 18 8.30 -18.75 -5.14
C ILE A 18 8.94 -17.68 -6.03
N GLU A 19 9.85 -16.88 -5.48
CA GLU A 19 10.59 -15.87 -6.25
C GLU A 19 11.41 -16.47 -7.38
N GLN A 20 12.13 -17.56 -7.12
CA GLN A 20 12.87 -18.28 -8.16
C GLN A 20 11.93 -18.77 -9.27
N ALA A 21 10.82 -19.42 -8.90
CA ALA A 21 9.85 -19.92 -9.88
C ALA A 21 9.22 -18.81 -10.72
N VAL A 22 8.95 -17.64 -10.13
CA VAL A 22 8.43 -16.47 -10.85
C VAL A 22 9.47 -15.89 -11.80
N THR A 23 10.72 -15.77 -11.33
CA THR A 23 11.83 -15.26 -12.14
C THR A 23 12.11 -16.16 -13.33
N GLU A 24 12.11 -17.49 -13.13
CA GLU A 24 12.37 -18.47 -14.19
C GLU A 24 11.25 -18.53 -15.24
N LYS A 25 9.99 -18.38 -14.83
CA LYS A 25 8.84 -18.56 -15.75
C LYS A 25 8.42 -17.30 -16.48
N ILE A 26 8.55 -16.13 -15.84
CA ILE A 26 7.95 -14.87 -16.33
C ILE A 26 9.01 -13.79 -16.55
N GLY A 27 10.08 -13.78 -15.74
CA GLY A 27 11.18 -12.81 -15.82
C GLY A 27 11.20 -11.81 -14.65
N GLU A 28 12.30 -11.05 -14.52
CA GLU A 28 12.56 -10.18 -13.35
C GLU A 28 11.51 -9.10 -13.11
N GLY A 29 10.88 -8.57 -14.17
CA GLY A 29 9.82 -7.56 -14.05
C GLY A 29 8.59 -8.06 -13.29
N ALA A 30 8.26 -9.33 -13.44
CA ALA A 30 7.09 -9.95 -12.81
C ALA A 30 7.24 -10.09 -11.29
N LEU A 31 8.47 -10.19 -10.80
CA LEU A 31 8.73 -10.31 -9.37
C LEU A 31 8.38 -9.01 -8.63
N ARG A 32 8.63 -7.86 -9.27
CA ARG A 32 8.24 -6.55 -8.74
C ARG A 32 6.72 -6.38 -8.73
N GLU A 33 6.03 -6.89 -9.74
CA GLU A 33 4.56 -6.86 -9.82
C GLU A 33 3.94 -7.77 -8.75
N MET A 34 4.43 -9.01 -8.62
CA MET A 34 3.99 -9.96 -7.59
C MET A 34 4.13 -9.38 -6.16
N ARG A 35 5.21 -8.66 -5.86
CA ARG A 35 5.39 -8.03 -4.55
C ARG A 35 4.42 -6.88 -4.26
N ARG A 36 3.87 -6.27 -5.32
CA ARG A 36 2.88 -5.18 -5.24
C ARG A 36 1.44 -5.66 -5.33
N GLU A 37 1.24 -6.89 -5.81
CA GLU A 37 -0.06 -7.51 -5.90
C GLU A 37 -0.63 -7.73 -4.49
N THR A 38 -1.92 -7.49 -4.37
CA THR A 38 -2.66 -7.57 -3.11
C THR A 38 -3.60 -8.76 -3.11
N ASN A 39 -3.79 -9.38 -1.94
CA ASN A 39 -4.87 -10.35 -1.76
C ASN A 39 -6.26 -9.65 -1.75
N ASP A 40 -7.32 -10.45 -1.60
CA ASP A 40 -8.71 -9.96 -1.49
C ASP A 40 -8.94 -8.96 -0.33
N GLU A 41 -8.04 -8.95 0.65
CA GLU A 41 -8.05 -8.04 1.81
C GLU A 41 -7.21 -6.77 1.57
N GLY A 42 -6.62 -6.61 0.37
CA GLY A 42 -5.78 -5.46 0.03
C GLY A 42 -4.38 -5.50 0.66
N LEU A 43 -3.92 -6.67 1.11
CA LEU A 43 -2.61 -6.88 1.73
C LEU A 43 -1.60 -7.38 0.70
N THR A 44 -0.49 -6.65 0.56
CA THR A 44 0.70 -7.12 -0.14
C THR A 44 1.44 -8.16 0.70
N PRO A 45 2.34 -8.98 0.14
CA PRO A 45 3.14 -9.94 0.90
C PRO A 45 3.88 -9.33 2.09
N LEU A 46 4.38 -8.09 1.95
CA LEU A 46 5.02 -7.34 3.03
C LEU A 46 4.03 -6.97 4.15
N LYS A 47 2.85 -6.47 3.79
CA LYS A 47 1.79 -6.14 4.76
C LYS A 47 1.24 -7.38 5.45
N LEU A 48 1.11 -8.48 4.71
CA LEU A 48 0.67 -9.77 5.24
C LEU A 48 1.67 -10.30 6.28
N ALA A 49 2.96 -10.24 6.00
CA ALA A 49 4.01 -10.64 6.94
C ALA A 49 3.99 -9.79 8.22
N ALA A 50 3.76 -8.48 8.09
CA ALA A 50 3.60 -7.57 9.22
C ALA A 50 2.33 -7.87 10.03
N ALA A 51 1.19 -8.08 9.36
CA ALA A 51 -0.09 -8.41 10.01
C ALA A 51 -0.05 -9.76 10.73
N ALA A 52 0.65 -10.74 10.18
CA ALA A 52 0.86 -12.06 10.80
C ALA A 52 1.86 -12.04 11.96
N GLY A 53 2.57 -10.93 12.19
CA GLY A 53 3.61 -10.83 13.23
C GLY A 53 4.89 -11.61 12.93
N SER A 54 5.12 -12.00 11.67
CA SER A 54 6.32 -12.76 11.28
C SER A 54 7.50 -11.82 11.02
N LEU A 55 8.20 -11.42 12.08
CA LEU A 55 9.29 -10.44 12.01
C LEU A 55 10.45 -10.89 11.11
N ARG A 56 10.76 -12.20 11.08
CA ARG A 56 11.84 -12.73 10.24
C ARG A 56 11.49 -12.71 8.75
N LEU A 57 10.25 -13.08 8.39
CA LEU A 57 9.81 -13.01 7.01
C LEU A 57 9.69 -11.55 6.56
N PHE A 58 9.17 -10.68 7.43
CA PHE A 58 9.14 -9.25 7.19
C PHE A 58 10.54 -8.69 6.91
N ASN A 59 11.51 -8.94 7.80
CA ASN A 59 12.88 -8.47 7.61
C ASN A 59 13.51 -9.04 6.33
N HIS A 60 13.22 -10.31 6.00
CA HIS A 60 13.72 -10.94 4.78
C HIS A 60 13.18 -10.28 3.51
N ILE A 61 11.87 -10.02 3.44
CA ILE A 61 11.25 -9.32 2.30
C ILE A 61 11.76 -7.88 2.26
N PHE A 62 11.79 -7.21 3.41
CA PHE A 62 12.22 -5.82 3.54
C PHE A 62 13.68 -5.64 3.09
N ASP A 63 14.62 -6.44 3.58
CA ASP A 63 16.04 -6.36 3.22
C ASP A 63 16.30 -6.55 1.72
N LYS A 64 15.45 -7.34 1.04
CA LYS A 64 15.51 -7.53 -0.42
C LYS A 64 15.00 -6.31 -1.20
N GLU A 65 14.12 -5.50 -0.63
CA GLU A 65 13.63 -4.28 -1.26
C GLU A 65 14.56 -3.08 -1.02
N VAL A 66 15.42 -3.16 0.00
CA VAL A 66 16.36 -2.10 0.31
C VAL A 66 17.56 -2.13 -0.64
N ALA A 67 17.70 -1.09 -1.45
CA ALA A 67 18.87 -0.91 -2.31
C ALA A 67 19.92 -0.04 -1.62
N THR A 68 21.20 -0.42 -1.66
CA THR A 68 22.28 0.45 -1.17
C THR A 68 22.50 1.58 -2.17
N ALA A 69 22.35 2.83 -1.73
CA ALA A 69 22.51 4.01 -2.59
C ALA A 69 23.99 4.37 -2.75
N TRP A 70 24.73 4.41 -1.64
CA TRP A 70 26.17 4.66 -1.63
C TRP A 70 26.79 4.17 -0.31
N SER A 71 28.09 3.92 -0.33
CA SER A 71 28.89 3.62 0.85
C SER A 71 30.18 4.44 0.84
N TYR A 72 30.58 4.92 2.01
CA TYR A 72 31.83 5.66 2.23
C TYR A 72 32.45 5.23 3.55
N GLY A 73 33.49 4.39 3.46
CA GLY A 73 34.12 3.79 4.63
C GLY A 73 33.10 3.01 5.49
N PRO A 74 32.97 3.33 6.80
CA PRO A 74 32.01 2.66 7.68
C PRO A 74 30.56 3.15 7.49
N VAL A 75 30.33 4.21 6.70
CA VAL A 75 29.00 4.80 6.53
C VAL A 75 28.35 4.25 5.27
N SER A 76 27.13 3.73 5.38
CA SER A 76 26.32 3.28 4.25
C SER A 76 24.97 3.97 4.23
N CYS A 77 24.55 4.44 3.06
CA CYS A 77 23.20 4.92 2.81
C CYS A 77 22.39 3.85 2.08
N ARG A 78 21.25 3.49 2.68
CA ARG A 78 20.29 2.53 2.12
C ARG A 78 19.04 3.29 1.66
N LYS A 79 18.61 3.06 0.42
CA LYS A 79 17.38 3.59 -0.16
C LYS A 79 16.25 2.60 0.08
N LEU A 80 15.23 3.07 0.77
CA LEU A 80 14.01 2.34 1.09
C LEU A 80 12.90 2.77 0.13
N TYR A 81 12.27 1.80 -0.53
CA TYR A 81 11.03 2.05 -1.24
C TYR A 81 9.90 2.00 -0.21
N LEU A 82 9.26 3.13 0.05
CA LEU A 82 8.20 3.24 1.07
C LEU A 82 6.81 2.83 0.55
N ASP A 83 6.77 2.12 -0.57
CA ASP A 83 5.55 1.70 -1.24
C ASP A 83 4.80 0.70 -0.34
N GLY A 84 3.65 1.10 0.20
CA GLY A 84 2.90 0.29 1.16
C GLY A 84 3.36 0.36 2.62
N VAL A 85 4.46 1.06 2.92
CA VAL A 85 4.90 1.39 4.29
C VAL A 85 4.43 2.80 4.67
N ASP A 86 4.55 3.74 3.73
CA ASP A 86 4.06 5.09 3.91
C ASP A 86 2.54 5.13 3.69
N CYS A 87 1.84 5.78 4.61
CA CYS A 87 0.45 6.14 4.42
C CYS A 87 0.45 7.64 4.11
N PRO A 88 0.41 8.06 2.84
CA PRO A 88 0.33 9.48 2.54
C PRO A 88 -0.88 10.04 3.26
N ASP A 89 -0.59 11.06 4.05
CA ASP A 89 -1.35 11.51 5.19
C ASP A 89 -2.89 11.54 4.95
N ARG A 90 -3.64 10.77 5.75
CA ARG A 90 -5.12 10.88 5.81
C ARG A 90 -5.57 12.28 6.25
N HIS A 91 -4.67 13.14 6.72
CA HIS A 91 -4.98 14.53 7.07
C HIS A 91 -5.20 15.45 5.86
N ALA A 92 -4.85 15.06 4.62
CA ALA A 92 -5.18 15.86 3.43
C ALA A 92 -6.70 15.97 3.17
N ARG A 93 -7.53 15.10 3.76
CA ARG A 93 -9.01 15.15 3.63
C ARG A 93 -9.71 15.92 4.75
N ARG A 94 -8.97 16.44 5.73
CA ARG A 94 -9.52 17.22 6.85
C ARG A 94 -9.11 18.69 6.82
N SER A 95 -8.76 19.24 5.66
CA SER A 95 -8.92 20.67 5.46
C SER A 95 -10.41 20.98 5.59
N PRO A 96 -10.85 21.75 6.60
CA PRO A 96 -12.20 22.29 6.56
C PRO A 96 -12.28 23.12 5.28
N ALA A 97 -13.26 22.82 4.42
CA ALA A 97 -13.62 23.73 3.35
C ALA A 97 -13.76 25.14 3.94
N PRO A 98 -13.34 26.20 3.24
CA PRO A 98 -13.54 27.55 3.75
C PRO A 98 -15.03 27.70 4.05
N ALA A 99 -15.35 27.91 5.33
CA ALA A 99 -16.69 28.20 5.77
C ALA A 99 -17.12 29.50 5.07
N THR A 100 -17.86 29.38 3.97
CA THR A 100 -18.68 30.48 3.46
C THR A 100 -19.86 30.63 4.40
N ALA A 101 -19.57 31.20 5.57
CA ALA A 101 -20.56 31.87 6.39
C ALA A 101 -20.89 33.19 5.68
N SER A 102 -22.09 33.28 5.10
CA SER A 102 -22.83 34.51 4.77
C SER A 102 -24.17 34.04 4.16
N SER A 103 -25.17 33.82 4.98
CA SER A 103 -26.14 34.82 5.45
C SER A 103 -27.42 34.77 4.62
N SER A 104 -28.45 34.24 5.28
CA SER A 104 -29.87 34.40 4.98
C SER A 104 -30.25 35.83 4.64
N SER A 105 -30.97 36.02 3.53
CA SER A 105 -31.98 37.08 3.43
C SER A 105 -33.19 36.55 2.69
N SER A 106 -34.23 36.30 3.47
CA SER A 106 -35.62 36.08 3.06
C SER A 106 -36.14 37.24 2.20
N SER A 107 -36.87 36.94 1.13
CA SER A 107 -37.97 37.79 0.68
C SER A 107 -39.02 36.96 -0.08
N PRO A 108 -40.30 36.93 0.37
CA PRO A 108 -41.41 36.29 -0.33
C PRO A 108 -42.37 37.35 -0.91
N ALA A 109 -42.59 37.39 -2.23
CA ALA A 109 -43.78 38.04 -2.85
C ALA A 109 -43.77 37.89 -4.39
N ALA A 110 -44.99 37.77 -4.96
CA ALA A 110 -45.37 37.69 -6.39
C ALA A 110 -45.22 36.29 -7.02
N ALA A 111 -46.17 35.36 -6.88
CA ALA A 111 -47.58 35.38 -7.31
C ALA A 111 -47.79 35.52 -8.84
N ALA A 112 -48.49 34.51 -9.38
CA ALA A 112 -49.34 34.51 -10.58
C ALA A 112 -48.72 34.25 -11.97
N ALA A 113 -48.98 33.04 -12.50
CA ALA A 113 -49.66 32.76 -13.79
C ALA A 113 -49.50 31.26 -14.14
N ALA A 114 -50.56 30.44 -13.98
CA ALA A 114 -51.42 29.95 -15.06
C ALA A 114 -50.71 28.93 -15.99
N ALA A 115 -50.94 27.62 -15.81
CA ALA A 115 -52.05 26.83 -16.38
C ALA A 115 -51.84 26.45 -17.87
N ALA A 116 -52.13 25.16 -18.18
CA ALA A 116 -52.19 24.50 -19.50
C ALA A 116 -50.83 24.20 -20.17
N ALA A 117 -50.57 23.12 -20.90
CA ALA A 117 -51.36 22.07 -21.56
C ALA A 117 -50.47 20.80 -21.67
N ALA A 118 -50.92 19.58 -21.41
CA ALA A 118 -51.57 18.68 -22.37
C ALA A 118 -50.93 18.68 -23.77
N VAL A 119 -50.09 17.68 -24.07
CA VAL A 119 -50.27 16.64 -25.13
C VAL A 119 -49.44 15.42 -24.72
#